data_AF-A0A7V2IPA9-F1
#
_entry.id   AF-A0A7V2IPA9-F1
#
_cell.length_a   1.000
_cell.length_b   1.000
_cell.length_c   1.000
_cell.angle_alpha   90.00
_cell.angle_beta   90.00
_cell.angle_gamma   90.00
#
_symmetry.space_group_name_H-M   'P 1'
#
loop_
_entity.id
_entity.type
_entity.pdbx_description
1 polymer ?
#
loop_
_entity_poly.entity_id
_entity_poly.type
_entity_poly.pdbx_seq_one_letter_code
_entity_poly.pdbx_strand_id
1 'polypeptide(L)'
;MKIEPHVPVDLRQESVLCQPHQVVLYNGAATARGDLAKPSSPFMDFLKTLDPNKCFIVAFMDIENKQATDLFYEAQRVARDVGIHMQGTVAPYPQQLAQWESYRKVRRLEQPSVDKPRA
;
A
#
# COMPACT_ATOMS: atom_id res chain seq x y z
N MET A 1 -16.35 -12.36 -23.55
CA MET A 1 -14.96 -12.82 -23.76
C MET A 1 -14.75 -14.08 -22.92
N LYS A 2 -14.21 -15.16 -23.49
CA LYS A 2 -13.79 -16.33 -22.71
C LYS A 2 -12.38 -16.03 -22.19
N ILE A 3 -12.24 -15.85 -20.88
CA ILE A 3 -10.92 -15.71 -20.26
C ILE A 3 -10.29 -17.10 -20.28
N GLU A 4 -9.19 -17.27 -21.02
CA GLU A 4 -8.46 -18.52 -21.04
C GLU A 4 -7.72 -18.71 -19.71
N PRO A 5 -7.99 -19.78 -18.95
CA PRO A 5 -7.49 -19.96 -17.58
C PRO A 5 -5.96 -20.21 -17.48
N HIS A 6 -5.24 -20.21 -18.60
CA HIS A 6 -3.82 -20.55 -18.67
C HIS A 6 -2.90 -19.35 -18.92
N VAL A 7 -3.44 -18.13 -19.07
CA VAL A 7 -2.61 -16.94 -19.20
C VAL A 7 -2.12 -16.54 -17.79
N PRO A 8 -0.80 -16.48 -17.54
CA PRO A 8 -0.29 -15.96 -16.28
C PRO A 8 -0.79 -14.54 -16.08
N VAL A 9 -1.61 -14.32 -15.05
CA VAL A 9 -1.99 -12.98 -14.66
C VAL A 9 -0.82 -12.42 -13.85
N ASP A 10 -0.14 -11.42 -14.40
CA ASP A 10 0.89 -10.67 -13.69
C ASP A 10 0.22 -9.85 -12.58
N LEU A 11 0.03 -10.49 -11.43
CA LEU A 11 -0.51 -9.88 -10.23
C LEU A 11 0.62 -9.24 -9.44
N ARG A 12 0.49 -7.94 -9.17
CA ARG A 12 1.43 -7.16 -8.38
C ARG A 12 0.86 -6.92 -7.00
N GLN A 13 1.64 -7.27 -5.99
CA GLN A 13 1.36 -6.92 -4.60
C GLN A 13 2.08 -5.61 -4.26
N GLU A 14 1.34 -4.61 -3.82
CA GLU A 14 1.91 -3.43 -3.15
C GLU A 14 1.62 -3.50 -1.65
N SER A 15 2.35 -2.71 -0.86
CA SER A 15 2.14 -2.68 0.59
C SER A 15 2.08 -1.26 1.16
N VAL A 16 1.35 -1.12 2.25
CA VAL A 16 1.29 0.11 3.07
C VAL A 16 1.37 -0.23 4.56
N LEU A 17 1.75 0.74 5.38
CA LEU A 17 1.70 0.63 6.85
C LEU A 17 0.60 1.53 7.40
N CYS A 18 -0.37 0.96 8.09
CA CYS A 18 -1.42 1.69 8.81
C CYS A 18 -0.99 1.89 10.27
N GLN A 19 -0.72 3.13 10.63
CA GLN A 19 -0.43 3.57 12.00
C GLN A 19 -1.69 4.21 12.63
N PRO A 20 -1.78 4.47 13.94
CA PRO A 20 -3.01 5.00 14.57
C PRO A 20 -3.66 6.23 13.92
N HIS A 21 -2.90 7.07 13.21
CA HIS A 21 -3.40 8.32 12.64
C HIS A 21 -3.08 8.53 11.15
N GLN A 22 -2.33 7.62 10.53
CA GLN A 22 -1.84 7.82 9.18
C GLN A 22 -1.52 6.53 8.43
N VAL A 23 -1.72 6.55 7.12
CA VAL A 23 -1.20 5.53 6.21
C VAL A 23 0.16 5.98 5.69
N VAL A 24 1.17 5.12 5.82
CA VAL A 24 2.54 5.38 5.40
C VAL A 24 2.88 4.55 4.16
N LEU A 25 3.48 5.20 3.17
CA LEU A 25 3.95 4.62 1.92
C LEU A 25 5.46 4.32 1.97
N TYR A 26 5.94 3.48 1.04
CA TYR A 26 7.33 3.02 1.05
C TYR A 26 8.37 4.14 0.85
N ASN A 27 7.98 5.22 0.18
CA ASN A 27 8.80 6.40 0.00
C ASN A 27 8.85 7.29 1.26
N GLY A 28 8.11 6.95 2.31
CA GLY A 28 8.03 7.72 3.55
C GLY A 28 6.91 8.77 3.57
N ALA A 29 6.19 8.96 2.46
CA ALA A 29 5.02 9.81 2.46
C ALA A 29 3.94 9.23 3.38
N ALA A 30 3.27 10.10 4.14
CA ALA A 30 2.23 9.72 5.07
C ALA A 30 0.97 10.54 4.82
N THR A 31 -0.19 9.90 4.92
CA THR A 31 -1.49 10.54 4.76
C THR A 31 -2.28 10.40 6.05
N ALA A 32 -2.66 11.52 6.65
CA ALA A 32 -3.48 11.53 7.85
C ALA A 32 -4.88 10.95 7.58
N ARG A 33 -5.52 10.39 8.61
CA ARG A 33 -6.86 9.79 8.55
C ARG A 33 -7.89 10.66 7.82
N GLY A 34 -7.99 11.94 8.18
CA GLY A 34 -8.93 12.90 7.57
C GLY A 34 -8.63 13.27 6.12
N ASP A 35 -7.46 12.87 5.60
CA ASP A 35 -6.97 13.25 4.28
C ASP A 35 -6.96 12.09 3.29
N LEU A 36 -7.29 10.86 3.71
CA LEU A 36 -7.19 9.66 2.86
C LEU A 36 -7.96 9.79 1.53
N ALA A 37 -9.15 10.39 1.57
CA ALA A 37 -9.99 10.59 0.38
C ALA A 37 -9.68 11.88 -0.38
N LYS A 38 -8.75 12.73 0.11
CA LYS A 38 -8.41 13.97 -0.60
C LYS A 38 -7.72 13.63 -1.91
N PRO A 39 -8.16 14.21 -3.05
CA PRO A 39 -7.60 13.91 -4.36
C PRO A 39 -6.08 14.13 -4.48
N SER A 40 -5.51 15.04 -3.69
CA SER A 40 -4.08 15.38 -3.69
C SER A 40 -3.32 14.77 -2.51
N SER A 41 -3.91 13.79 -1.80
CA SER A 41 -3.21 13.12 -0.72
C SER A 41 -2.20 12.11 -1.28
N PRO A 42 -1.06 11.89 -0.59
CA PRO A 42 -0.10 10.89 -1.02
C PRO A 42 -0.70 9.50 -1.21
N PHE A 43 -1.63 9.09 -0.35
CA PHE A 43 -2.32 7.80 -0.46
C PHE A 43 -3.18 7.72 -1.72
N MET A 44 -3.96 8.76 -2.02
CA MET A 44 -4.79 8.80 -3.23
C MET A 44 -3.94 8.83 -4.50
N ASP A 45 -2.86 9.60 -4.51
CA ASP A 45 -1.93 9.64 -5.64
C ASP A 45 -1.24 8.28 -5.85
N PHE A 46 -0.87 7.60 -4.77
CA PHE A 46 -0.40 6.22 -4.83
C PHE A 46 -1.45 5.28 -5.44
N LEU A 47 -2.71 5.31 -4.98
CA LEU A 47 -3.77 4.45 -5.51
C LEU A 47 -3.97 4.62 -7.02
N LYS A 48 -3.89 5.86 -7.53
CA LYS A 48 -4.00 6.15 -8.98
C LYS A 48 -2.86 5.55 -9.81
N THR A 49 -1.72 5.22 -9.20
CA THR A 49 -0.62 4.57 -9.92
C THR A 49 -0.85 3.07 -10.14
N LEU A 50 -1.85 2.49 -9.48
CA LEU A 50 -2.12 1.06 -9.49
C LEU A 50 -3.16 0.70 -10.56
N ASP A 51 -2.96 -0.45 -11.22
CA ASP A 51 -3.98 -1.03 -12.10
C ASP A 51 -4.97 -1.86 -11.25
N PRO A 52 -6.26 -1.50 -11.18
CA PRO A 52 -7.27 -2.22 -10.38
C PRO A 52 -7.43 -3.70 -10.73
N ASN A 53 -7.04 -4.12 -11.93
CA ASN A 53 -7.19 -5.50 -12.38
C ASN A 53 -5.95 -6.36 -12.10
N LYS A 54 -4.84 -5.73 -11.70
CA LYS A 54 -3.53 -6.39 -11.53
C LYS A 54 -2.91 -6.15 -10.18
N CYS A 55 -3.33 -5.12 -9.46
CA CYS A 55 -2.75 -4.73 -8.19
C CYS A 55 -3.69 -5.04 -7.02
N PHE A 56 -3.11 -5.50 -5.91
CA PHE A 56 -3.75 -5.47 -4.60
C PHE A 56 -2.77 -4.97 -3.55
N ILE A 57 -3.32 -4.44 -2.46
CA ILE A 57 -2.54 -3.86 -1.36
C ILE A 57 -2.56 -4.79 -0.15
N VAL A 58 -1.39 -5.05 0.43
CA VAL A 58 -1.25 -5.61 1.77
C VAL A 58 -1.03 -4.48 2.77
N ALA A 59 -1.88 -4.42 3.79
CA ALA A 59 -1.81 -3.46 4.87
C ALA A 59 -1.17 -4.09 6.10
N PHE A 60 -0.02 -3.55 6.51
CA PHE A 60 0.59 -3.87 7.79
C PHE A 60 0.00 -2.97 8.87
N MET A 61 -0.39 -3.53 10.02
CA MET A 61 -0.96 -2.80 11.14
C MET A 61 -0.82 -3.58 12.44
N ASP A 62 -0.83 -2.85 13.55
CA ASP A 62 -1.01 -3.45 14.86
C ASP A 62 -2.49 -3.77 15.08
N ILE A 63 -2.88 -5.03 14.96
CA ILE A 63 -4.28 -5.48 15.11
C ILE A 63 -4.81 -5.33 16.54
N GLU A 64 -3.92 -5.30 17.53
CA GLU A 64 -4.28 -5.05 18.92
C GLU A 64 -4.54 -3.55 19.16
N ASN A 65 -4.06 -2.70 18.26
CA ASN A 65 -4.32 -1.26 18.29
C ASN A 65 -5.59 -0.91 17.50
N LYS A 66 -6.66 -0.59 18.23
CA LYS A 66 -7.95 -0.20 17.65
C LYS A 66 -7.85 0.96 16.66
N GLN A 67 -7.02 1.98 16.92
CA GLN A 67 -6.91 3.13 16.05
C GLN A 67 -6.23 2.78 14.71
N ALA A 68 -5.22 1.90 14.74
CA ALA A 68 -4.57 1.41 13.53
C ALA A 68 -5.55 0.55 12.70
N THR A 69 -6.35 -0.29 13.37
CA THR A 69 -7.39 -1.10 12.74
C THR A 69 -8.51 -0.24 12.14
N ASP A 70 -8.99 0.78 12.85
CA ASP A 70 -9.98 1.73 12.34
C ASP A 70 -9.45 2.48 11.10
N LEU A 71 -8.18 2.92 11.14
CA LEU A 71 -7.54 3.54 9.99
C LEU A 71 -7.47 2.56 8.80
N PHE A 72 -7.11 1.30 9.04
CA PHE A 72 -7.07 0.29 7.97
C PHE A 72 -8.43 0.17 7.28
N TYR A 73 -9.53 0.08 8.03
CA TYR A 73 -10.86 -0.03 7.42
C TYR A 73 -11.25 1.22 6.62
N GLU A 74 -10.85 2.41 7.07
CA GLU A 74 -11.05 3.64 6.30
C GLU A 74 -10.22 3.68 5.02
N ALA A 75 -8.94 3.33 5.11
CA ALA A 75 -8.06 3.23 3.95
C ALA A 75 -8.54 2.18 2.95
N GLN A 76 -9.02 1.03 3.45
CA GLN A 76 -9.61 -0.04 2.65
C GLN A 76 -10.86 0.44 1.91
N ARG A 77 -11.74 1.20 2.57
CA ARG A 77 -12.93 1.79 1.92
C ARG A 77 -12.51 2.73 0.79
N VAL A 78 -11.57 3.64 1.05
CA VAL A 78 -11.06 4.58 0.05
C VAL A 78 -10.41 3.86 -1.14
N ALA A 79 -9.62 2.81 -0.89
CA ALA A 79 -9.03 1.98 -1.94
C ALA A 79 -10.11 1.26 -2.77
N ARG A 80 -11.15 0.74 -2.11
CA ARG A 80 -12.29 0.10 -2.78
C ARG A 80 -13.06 1.06 -3.68
N ASP A 81 -13.23 2.31 -3.26
CA ASP A 81 -13.94 3.33 -4.05
C ASP A 81 -13.24 3.62 -5.39
N VAL A 82 -11.94 3.32 -5.51
CA VAL A 82 -11.17 3.41 -6.76
C VAL A 82 -10.88 2.04 -7.40
N GLY A 83 -11.53 0.98 -6.93
CA GLY A 83 -11.44 -0.37 -7.48
C GLY A 83 -10.25 -1.20 -7.00
N ILE A 84 -9.46 -0.72 -6.04
CA ILE A 84 -8.27 -1.41 -5.54
C ILE A 84 -8.63 -2.27 -4.33
N HIS A 85 -8.26 -3.56 -4.39
CA HIS A 85 -8.40 -4.45 -3.25
C HIS A 85 -7.29 -4.21 -2.21
N MET A 86 -7.65 -4.21 -0.93
CA MET A 86 -6.72 -4.03 0.18
C MET A 86 -7.05 -5.02 1.30
N GLN A 87 -6.04 -5.79 1.74
CA GLN A 87 -6.16 -6.82 2.77
C GLN A 87 -5.23 -6.53 3.95
N GLY A 88 -5.73 -6.74 5.17
CA GLY A 88 -4.92 -6.71 6.38
C GLY A 88 -4.27 -8.07 6.63
N THR A 89 -3.15 -8.07 7.34
CA THR A 89 -2.50 -9.29 7.85
C THR A 89 -2.81 -9.52 9.32
N VAL A 90 -2.81 -10.80 9.74
CA VAL A 90 -3.04 -11.25 11.12
C VAL A 90 -1.76 -11.71 11.82
N ALA A 91 -0.59 -11.52 11.19
CA ALA A 91 0.69 -11.89 11.79
C ALA A 91 1.02 -11.00 13.02
N PRO A 92 1.85 -11.46 13.97
CA PRO A 92 2.33 -10.61 15.05
C PRO A 92 2.95 -9.31 14.54
N TYR A 93 2.62 -8.18 15.17
CA TYR A 93 3.03 -6.86 14.69
C TYR A 93 4.55 -6.69 14.46
N PRO A 94 5.46 -7.24 15.30
CA PRO A 94 6.90 -7.20 15.01
C PRO A 94 7.29 -7.86 13.69
N GLN A 95 6.62 -8.95 13.31
CA GLN A 95 6.86 -9.63 12.04
C GLN A 95 6.34 -8.79 10.87
N GLN A 96 5.17 -8.17 11.03
CA GLN A 96 4.61 -7.25 10.05
C GLN A 96 5.54 -6.05 9.79
N LEU A 97 6.11 -5.47 10.85
CA LEU A 97 7.07 -4.37 10.73
C LEU A 97 8.34 -4.79 9.98
N ALA A 98 8.85 -6.00 10.24
CA ALA A 98 10.01 -6.53 9.50
C ALA A 98 9.70 -6.72 8.01
N GLN A 99 8.50 -7.21 7.67
CA GLN A 99 8.05 -7.34 6.28
C GLN A 99 7.87 -5.98 5.61
N TRP A 100 7.27 -5.02 6.31
CA TRP A 100 7.15 -3.63 5.86
C TRP A 100 8.51 -3.00 5.54
N GLU A 101 9.48 -3.10 6.45
CA GLU A 101 10.81 -2.54 6.23
C GLU A 101 11.56 -3.24 5.09
N SER A 102 11.36 -4.54 4.91
CA SER A 102 11.93 -5.29 3.79
C SER A 102 11.34 -4.82 2.46
N TYR A 103 10.01 -4.71 2.37
CA TYR A 103 9.31 -4.16 1.22
C TYR A 103 9.82 -2.74 0.89
N ARG A 104 9.89 -1.88 1.91
CA ARG A 104 10.36 -0.50 1.77
C ARG A 104 11.76 -0.41 1.16
N LYS A 105 12.68 -1.27 1.60
CA LYS A 105 14.05 -1.34 1.07
C LYS A 105 14.06 -1.80 -0.38
N VAL A 106 13.37 -2.88 -0.72
CA VAL A 106 13.33 -3.42 -2.08
C VAL A 106 12.74 -2.41 -3.07
N ARG A 107 11.60 -1.77 -2.73
CA ARG A 107 10.98 -0.77 -3.59
C ARG A 107 11.87 0.43 -3.88
N ARG A 108 12.70 0.83 -2.90
CA ARG A 108 13.69 1.90 -3.09
C ARG A 108 14.85 1.48 -4.01
N LEU A 109 15.17 0.20 -4.08
CA LEU A 109 16.19 -0.34 -5.00
C LEU A 109 15.66 -0.48 -6.43
N GLU A 110 14.35 -0.75 -6.59
CA GLU A 110 13.68 -0.89 -7.89
C GLU A 110 13.43 0.44 -8.61
N GLN A 111 13.39 1.56 -7.86
CA GLN A 111 13.32 2.87 -8.49
C GLN A 111 14.66 3.15 -9.17
N PRO A 112 14.70 3.32 -10.51
CA PRO A 112 15.93 3.71 -11.17
C PRO A 112 16.40 5.00 -10.51
N SER A 113 17.64 4.99 -10.01
CA SER A 113 18.29 6.16 -9.43
C SER A 113 18.36 7.24 -10.50
N VAL A 114 17.36 8.12 -10.52
CA VAL A 114 17.44 9.38 -11.24
C VAL A 114 18.51 10.19 -10.51
N ASP A 115 19.53 10.58 -11.27
CA ASP A 115 20.66 11.43 -10.90
C ASP A 115 21.82 10.82 -10.08
N LYS A 116 22.81 10.30 -10.81
CA LYS A 116 24.18 10.75 -10.59
C LYS A 116 24.60 11.60 -11.79
N PRO A 117 24.95 12.89 -11.62
CA PRO A 117 25.71 13.57 -12.66
C PRO A 117 27.03 12.80 -12.82
N ARG A 118 27.35 12.43 -14.06
CA ARG A 118 28.69 11.98 -14.42
C ARG A 118 29.66 13.09 -14.01
N ALA A 119 30.47 12.81 -12.99
CA ALA A 119 31.73 13.51 -12.77
C ALA A 119 32.77 12.96 -13.77
#